data_AF-A0A954G6Z0-F1
#
_entry.id   AF-A0A954G6Z0-F1
#
_cell.length_a   1.000
_cell.length_b   1.000
_cell.length_c   1.000
_cell.angle_alpha   90.00
_cell.angle_beta   90.00
_cell.angle_gamma   90.00
#
_symmetry.space_group_name_H-M   'P 1'
#
loop_
_entity.id
_entity.type
_entity.pdbx_description
1 polymer ?
#
loop_
_entity_poly.entity_id
_entity_poly.type
_entity_poly.pdbx_seq_one_letter_code
_entity_poly.pdbx_strand_id
1 'polypeptide(L)'
;LSELIPIRYRERSDGAIDVFTGSDYLILAGTSQNLELRTDTDRGVVVSEVYLSQTQSNISRTGGELKGIIEGRDDILGGFVDQLDTYASNLIFEFNKIHSSGEGTAGFEQLTSASRALDPSATLNSEQSGLPFQANHGSFQIKVTNKTTGITNTVTVNVDLDGIGGDTTLNSLSASINGVANLNSSVSTDGRLSISADSDYEFRFSNDTSGALAAIGINTLFTGGDSSDIGINSVVSQNQQFLATGQGGGPSDGSNAVLLASFSENPIDSLGGISLDDYYEKIVSNLAQSSASEGALAEGAQTFRDSLLSQREQFSGVSIDEETINVLTYQRAFQSAARLVSTIDELFTILLNI
;
A
#
# COMPACT_ATOMS: atom_id res chain seq x y z
N LEU A 1 -16.93 -15.74 20.66
CA LEU A 1 -15.52 -15.53 21.06
C LEU A 1 -14.56 -16.35 20.18
N SER A 2 -14.76 -17.67 20.04
CA SER A 2 -13.93 -18.52 19.16
C SER A 2 -13.93 -18.13 17.68
N GLU A 3 -14.97 -17.42 17.22
CA GLU A 3 -15.04 -16.84 15.87
C GLU A 3 -14.10 -15.63 15.70
N LEU A 4 -13.87 -14.86 16.77
CA LEU A 4 -13.06 -13.65 16.74
C LEU A 4 -11.57 -13.94 16.89
N ILE A 5 -11.22 -14.82 17.83
CA ILE A 5 -9.85 -15.24 18.13
C ILE A 5 -9.83 -16.72 18.54
N PRO A 6 -8.72 -17.44 18.34
CA PRO A 6 -8.60 -18.81 18.80
C PRO A 6 -8.67 -18.88 20.32
N ILE A 7 -9.58 -19.71 20.84
CA ILE A 7 -9.68 -19.94 22.28
C ILE A 7 -9.60 -21.42 22.61
N ARG A 8 -9.02 -21.70 23.77
CA ARG A 8 -9.08 -23.00 24.45
C ARG A 8 -9.66 -22.76 25.83
N TYR A 9 -10.56 -23.62 26.26
CA TYR A 9 -11.14 -23.53 27.60
C TYR A 9 -10.89 -24.81 28.39
N ARG A 10 -10.88 -24.69 29.71
CA ARG A 10 -10.81 -25.81 30.65
C ARG A 10 -11.80 -25.58 31.78
N GLU A 11 -12.70 -26.53 31.98
CA GLU A 11 -13.57 -26.56 33.14
C GLU A 11 -12.82 -27.12 34.36
N ARG A 12 -12.98 -26.45 35.50
CA ARG A 12 -12.38 -26.82 36.78
C ARG A 12 -13.35 -27.70 37.57
N SER A 13 -12.85 -28.39 38.59
CA SER A 13 -13.67 -29.26 39.45
C SER A 13 -14.77 -28.52 40.24
N ASP A 14 -14.69 -27.20 40.34
CA ASP A 14 -15.67 -26.30 40.95
C ASP A 14 -16.70 -25.74 39.93
N GLY A 15 -16.63 -26.17 38.66
CA GLY A 15 -17.48 -25.69 37.57
C GLY A 15 -17.05 -24.34 36.97
N ALA A 16 -15.95 -23.74 37.46
CA ALA A 16 -15.41 -22.52 36.86
C ALA A 16 -14.70 -22.82 35.54
N ILE A 17 -14.72 -21.86 34.61
CA ILE A 17 -14.10 -21.99 33.29
C ILE A 17 -12.87 -21.08 33.20
N ASP A 18 -11.72 -21.68 32.93
CA ASP A 18 -10.52 -20.96 32.51
C ASP A 18 -10.51 -20.87 30.97
N VAL A 19 -10.16 -19.70 30.41
CA VAL A 19 -10.11 -19.44 28.97
C VAL A 19 -8.73 -18.91 28.59
N PHE A 20 -8.17 -19.47 27.52
CA PHE A 20 -6.83 -19.18 27.02
C PHE A 20 -6.86 -18.85 25.52
N THR A 21 -5.93 -18.01 25.07
CA THR A 21 -5.60 -17.81 23.66
C THR A 21 -4.11 -18.09 23.47
N GLY A 22 -3.75 -19.01 22.58
CA GLY A 22 -2.36 -19.48 22.48
C GLY A 22 -1.86 -20.06 23.81
N SER A 23 -0.77 -19.50 24.33
CA SER A 23 -0.19 -19.81 25.66
C SER A 23 -0.64 -18.85 26.76
N ASP A 24 -1.39 -17.81 26.42
CA ASP A 24 -1.81 -16.76 27.33
C ASP A 24 -3.23 -17.02 27.88
N TYR A 25 -3.51 -16.51 29.07
CA TYR A 25 -4.85 -16.58 29.65
C TYR A 25 -5.65 -15.33 29.30
N LEU A 26 -6.95 -15.52 29.04
CA LEU A 26 -7.96 -14.45 28.97
C LEU A 26 -8.76 -14.40 30.27
N ILE A 27 -9.11 -15.58 30.80
CA ILE A 27 -9.81 -15.75 32.08
C ILE A 27 -9.11 -16.87 32.84
N LEU A 28 -8.67 -16.62 34.07
CA LEU A 28 -8.04 -17.60 34.92
C LEU A 28 -8.48 -17.41 36.37
N ALA A 29 -9.10 -18.43 36.97
CA ALA A 29 -9.50 -18.42 38.38
C ALA A 29 -10.28 -17.16 38.82
N GLY A 30 -11.22 -16.69 37.98
CA GLY A 30 -12.04 -15.49 38.25
C GLY A 30 -11.35 -14.15 37.95
N THR A 31 -10.11 -14.16 37.47
CA THR A 31 -9.41 -12.96 36.98
C THR A 31 -9.51 -12.90 35.47
N SER A 32 -9.88 -11.73 34.93
CA SER A 32 -9.87 -11.47 33.49
C SER A 32 -8.74 -10.51 33.11
N GLN A 33 -8.24 -10.66 31.90
CA GLN A 33 -7.29 -9.72 31.30
C GLN A 33 -7.98 -8.88 30.22
N ASN A 34 -7.61 -7.60 30.14
CA ASN A 34 -8.13 -6.70 29.11
C ASN A 34 -7.32 -6.81 27.81
N LEU A 35 -7.95 -6.38 26.72
CA LEU A 35 -7.27 -6.16 25.45
C LEU A 35 -6.87 -4.69 25.34
N GLU A 36 -5.68 -4.44 24.84
CA GLU A 36 -5.13 -3.11 24.58
C GLU A 36 -4.89 -2.94 23.08
N LEU A 37 -5.35 -1.82 22.54
CA LEU A 37 -5.02 -1.42 21.18
C LEU A 37 -3.70 -0.65 21.21
N ARG A 38 -2.74 -1.04 20.39
CA ARG A 38 -1.52 -0.28 20.13
C ARG A 38 -1.53 0.18 18.69
N THR A 39 -1.24 1.45 18.49
CA THR A 39 -1.14 2.04 17.16
C THR A 39 0.31 2.04 16.71
N ASP A 40 0.52 1.70 15.45
CA ASP A 40 1.81 1.84 14.76
C ASP A 40 1.60 2.64 13.47
N THR A 41 2.68 2.95 12.75
CA THR A 41 2.63 3.54 11.42
C THR A 41 3.19 2.56 10.41
N ASP A 42 2.37 2.19 9.43
CA ASP A 42 2.77 1.38 8.30
C ASP A 42 2.40 2.13 7.01
N ARG A 43 3.36 2.25 6.08
CA ARG A 43 3.21 3.03 4.83
C ARG A 43 2.67 4.46 5.05
N GLY A 44 3.05 5.09 6.16
CA GLY A 44 2.60 6.45 6.52
C GLY A 44 1.15 6.53 7.04
N VAL A 45 0.47 5.40 7.19
CA VAL A 45 -0.90 5.31 7.73
C VAL A 45 -0.87 4.70 9.12
N VAL A 46 -1.72 5.20 10.00
CA VAL A 46 -1.86 4.64 11.35
C VAL A 46 -2.55 3.28 11.25
N VAL A 47 -1.83 2.23 11.63
CA VAL A 47 -2.35 0.87 11.79
C VAL A 47 -2.54 0.56 13.26
N SER A 48 -3.36 -0.45 13.55
CA SER A 48 -3.65 -0.86 14.92
C SER A 48 -3.50 -2.35 15.09
N GLU A 49 -2.91 -2.73 16.22
CA GLU A 49 -2.68 -4.09 16.67
C GLU A 49 -3.28 -4.28 18.07
N VAL A 50 -3.68 -5.51 18.38
CA VAL A 50 -4.30 -5.91 19.63
C VAL A 50 -3.33 -6.71 20.48
N TYR A 51 -3.16 -6.24 21.71
CA TYR A 51 -2.27 -6.80 22.71
C TYR A 51 -3.04 -7.20 23.97
N LEU A 52 -2.44 -8.12 24.71
CA LEU A 52 -2.88 -8.56 26.02
C LEU A 52 -2.36 -7.62 27.12
N SER A 53 -3.23 -7.10 28.00
CA SER A 53 -2.85 -6.02 28.92
C SER A 53 -1.78 -6.38 29.96
N GLN A 54 -1.73 -7.62 30.47
CA GLN A 54 -0.70 -8.02 31.44
C GLN A 54 0.47 -8.75 30.79
N THR A 55 0.23 -9.71 29.90
CA THR A 55 1.32 -10.47 29.28
C THR A 55 2.00 -9.73 28.13
N GLN A 56 1.36 -8.68 27.60
CA GLN A 56 1.83 -7.88 26.47
C GLN A 56 2.06 -8.69 25.18
N SER A 57 1.45 -9.87 25.07
CA SER A 57 1.47 -10.67 23.84
C SER A 57 0.61 -10.03 22.75
N ASN A 58 1.12 -9.97 21.52
CA ASN A 58 0.33 -9.58 20.34
C ASN A 58 -0.59 -10.74 19.94
N ILE A 59 -1.90 -10.50 19.90
CA ILE A 59 -2.90 -11.51 19.51
C ILE A 59 -3.52 -11.25 18.13
N SER A 60 -3.13 -10.17 17.45
CA SER A 60 -3.70 -9.68 16.19
C SER A 60 -3.68 -10.72 15.07
N ARG A 61 -2.63 -11.55 15.02
CA ARG A 61 -2.40 -12.53 13.94
C ARG A 61 -2.61 -13.99 14.37
N THR A 62 -3.29 -14.24 15.48
CA THR A 62 -3.43 -15.59 16.05
C THR A 62 -4.48 -16.45 15.34
N GLY A 63 -5.59 -15.87 14.89
CA GLY A 63 -6.64 -16.55 14.13
C GLY A 63 -7.99 -15.86 14.27
N GLY A 64 -9.04 -16.49 13.72
CA GLY A 64 -10.39 -15.93 13.72
C GLY A 64 -10.54 -14.68 12.85
N GLU A 65 -11.65 -13.98 13.05
CA GLU A 65 -11.97 -12.74 12.33
C GLU A 65 -10.91 -11.65 12.54
N LEU A 66 -10.32 -11.55 13.75
CA LEU A 66 -9.29 -10.55 14.03
C LEU A 66 -8.07 -10.72 13.10
N LYS A 67 -7.59 -11.96 12.95
CA LYS A 67 -6.50 -12.26 12.02
C LYS A 67 -6.89 -11.94 10.58
N GLY A 68 -8.09 -12.34 10.14
CA GLY A 68 -8.57 -12.09 8.79
C GLY A 68 -8.64 -10.60 8.44
N ILE A 69 -9.11 -9.76 9.37
CA ILE A 69 -9.15 -8.31 9.18
C ILE A 69 -7.73 -7.72 9.10
N ILE A 70 -6.83 -8.15 9.99
CA ILE A 70 -5.44 -7.64 10.03
C ILE A 70 -4.66 -8.04 8.78
N GLU A 71 -4.71 -9.32 8.37
CA GLU A 71 -4.06 -9.78 7.14
C GLU A 71 -4.70 -9.16 5.89
N GLY A 72 -6.03 -9.02 5.87
CA GLY A 72 -6.73 -8.33 4.79
C GLY A 72 -6.29 -6.87 4.63
N ARG A 73 -6.12 -6.16 5.74
CA ARG A 73 -5.66 -4.75 5.74
C ARG A 73 -4.17 -4.64 5.38
N ASP A 74 -3.31 -5.37 6.06
CA ASP A 74 -1.86 -5.14 6.03
C ASP A 74 -1.17 -5.85 4.87
N ASP A 75 -1.60 -7.09 4.59
CA ASP A 75 -0.90 -7.97 3.65
C ASP A 75 -1.57 -7.89 2.27
N ILE A 76 -2.91 -7.99 2.22
CA ILE A 76 -3.65 -7.94 0.95
C ILE A 76 -3.75 -6.51 0.43
N LEU A 77 -4.43 -5.61 1.15
CA LEU A 77 -4.59 -4.23 0.70
C LEU A 77 -3.25 -3.49 0.70
N GLY A 78 -2.42 -3.67 1.72
CA GLY A 78 -1.07 -3.11 1.75
C GLY A 78 -0.21 -3.57 0.58
N GLY A 79 -0.25 -4.86 0.22
CA GLY A 79 0.45 -5.38 -0.95
C GLY A 79 -0.04 -4.78 -2.28
N PHE A 80 -1.35 -4.48 -2.40
CA PHE A 80 -1.87 -3.76 -3.58
C PHE A 80 -1.41 -2.31 -3.63
N VAL A 81 -1.33 -1.63 -2.49
CA VAL A 81 -0.80 -0.27 -2.42
C VAL A 81 0.67 -0.26 -2.87
N ASP A 82 1.50 -1.19 -2.39
CA ASP A 82 2.90 -1.31 -2.82
C ASP A 82 3.04 -1.52 -4.34
N GLN A 83 2.18 -2.35 -4.92
CA GLN A 83 2.12 -2.59 -6.36
C GLN A 83 1.67 -1.35 -7.15
N LEU A 84 0.66 -0.63 -6.63
CA LEU A 84 0.16 0.58 -7.26
C LEU A 84 1.17 1.73 -7.17
N ASP A 85 1.86 1.86 -6.04
CA ASP A 85 2.97 2.80 -5.86
C ASP A 85 4.09 2.48 -6.85
N THR A 86 4.48 1.21 -6.96
CA THR A 86 5.48 0.80 -7.96
C THR A 86 5.05 1.15 -9.39
N TYR A 87 3.78 0.90 -9.75
CA TYR A 87 3.24 1.29 -11.06
C TYR A 87 3.30 2.81 -11.26
N ALA A 88 2.81 3.59 -10.29
CA ALA A 88 2.76 5.04 -10.34
C ALA A 88 4.16 5.67 -10.41
N SER A 89 5.10 5.22 -9.57
CA SER A 89 6.49 5.69 -9.58
C SER A 89 7.14 5.48 -10.94
N ASN A 90 6.95 4.31 -11.57
CA ASN A 90 7.51 4.02 -12.89
C ASN A 90 6.79 4.80 -14.01
N LEU A 91 5.46 4.93 -13.94
CA LEU A 91 4.70 5.80 -14.84
C LEU A 91 5.25 7.23 -14.81
N ILE A 92 5.42 7.80 -13.61
CA ILE A 92 5.90 9.17 -13.42
C ILE A 92 7.31 9.29 -13.97
N PHE A 93 8.24 8.46 -13.50
CA PHE A 93 9.66 8.67 -13.78
C PHE A 93 10.03 8.36 -15.22
N GLU A 94 9.56 7.24 -15.78
CA GLU A 94 9.87 6.85 -17.15
C GLU A 94 9.27 7.81 -18.17
N PHE A 95 8.01 8.22 -17.96
CA PHE A 95 7.38 9.24 -18.81
C PHE A 95 8.13 10.57 -18.70
N ASN A 96 8.47 10.98 -17.47
CA ASN A 96 9.16 12.25 -17.26
C ASN A 96 10.58 12.25 -17.85
N LYS A 97 11.31 11.13 -17.87
CA LYS A 97 12.63 11.06 -18.55
C LYS A 97 12.53 11.36 -20.05
N ILE A 98 11.48 10.86 -20.71
CA ILE A 98 11.23 11.14 -22.13
C ILE A 98 10.75 12.58 -22.30
N HIS A 99 9.81 13.03 -21.47
CA HIS A 99 9.25 14.39 -21.56
C HIS A 99 10.32 15.46 -21.28
N SER A 100 11.14 15.30 -20.25
CA SER A 100 12.19 16.25 -19.88
C SER A 100 13.30 16.35 -20.92
N SER A 101 13.49 15.30 -21.72
CA SER A 101 14.41 15.25 -22.87
C SER A 101 13.84 15.87 -24.16
N GLY A 102 12.57 16.28 -24.15
CA GLY A 102 11.91 16.93 -25.28
C GLY A 102 11.78 18.45 -25.12
N GLU A 103 11.24 19.07 -26.17
CA GLU A 103 11.01 20.50 -26.26
C GLU A 103 9.55 20.82 -26.53
N GLY A 104 9.06 21.82 -25.80
CA GLY A 104 7.81 22.49 -26.13
C GLY A 104 7.97 23.44 -27.33
N THR A 105 6.84 23.97 -27.80
CA THR A 105 6.82 24.98 -28.86
C THR A 105 7.28 26.36 -28.38
N ALA A 106 7.26 26.60 -27.07
CA ALA A 106 7.82 27.77 -26.41
C ALA A 106 8.99 27.37 -25.48
N GLY A 107 9.99 28.23 -25.35
CA GLY A 107 11.02 28.09 -24.32
C GLY A 107 10.59 28.71 -22.99
N PHE A 108 11.26 28.29 -21.92
CA PHE A 108 11.08 28.84 -20.58
C PHE A 108 11.84 30.15 -20.43
N GLU A 109 11.22 31.15 -19.80
CA GLU A 109 11.92 32.34 -19.29
C GLU A 109 12.30 32.15 -17.82
N GLN A 110 11.46 31.45 -17.08
CA GLN A 110 11.71 31.01 -15.71
C GLN A 110 11.11 29.63 -15.51
N LEU A 111 11.82 28.79 -14.77
CA LEU A 111 11.35 27.46 -14.40
C LEU A 111 11.88 27.09 -13.02
N THR A 112 11.00 26.56 -12.18
CA THR A 112 11.36 26.02 -10.86
C THR A 112 11.07 24.53 -10.83
N SER A 113 11.97 23.77 -10.22
CA SER A 113 11.86 22.32 -10.07
C SER A 113 10.59 21.97 -9.28
N ALA A 114 9.87 20.95 -9.73
CA ALA A 114 8.65 20.48 -9.07
C ALA A 114 8.96 19.72 -7.78
N SER A 115 10.07 18.98 -7.75
CA SER A 115 10.57 18.27 -6.57
C SER A 115 11.45 19.18 -5.73
N ARG A 116 11.41 18.97 -4.41
CA ARG A 116 12.33 19.59 -3.45
C ARG A 116 13.38 18.57 -3.02
N ALA A 117 14.65 18.99 -2.95
CA ALA A 117 15.66 18.21 -2.25
C ALA A 117 15.63 18.55 -0.76
N LEU A 118 15.62 17.54 0.10
CA LEU A 118 15.71 17.71 1.56
C LEU A 118 17.10 18.20 1.98
N ASP A 119 18.14 17.67 1.35
CA ASP A 119 19.51 18.16 1.46
C ASP A 119 20.08 18.48 0.06
N PRO A 120 20.10 19.77 -0.34
CA PRO A 120 20.69 20.18 -1.62
C PRO A 120 22.19 19.93 -1.77
N SER A 121 22.90 19.59 -0.68
CA SER A 121 24.32 19.25 -0.67
C SER A 121 24.58 17.75 -0.72
N ALA A 122 23.53 16.92 -0.60
CA ALA A 122 23.61 15.49 -0.86
C ALA A 122 23.66 15.20 -2.37
N THR A 123 24.25 14.06 -2.74
CA THR A 123 24.35 13.66 -4.15
C THR A 123 22.96 13.32 -4.69
N LEU A 124 22.70 13.62 -5.97
CA LEU A 124 21.37 13.49 -6.57
C LEU A 124 20.84 12.05 -6.65
N ASN A 125 21.71 11.04 -6.49
CA ASN A 125 21.36 9.62 -6.47
C ASN A 125 21.29 9.03 -5.05
N SER A 126 21.42 9.85 -4.00
CA SER A 126 21.39 9.38 -2.62
C SER A 126 20.03 9.56 -1.95
N GLU A 127 19.70 8.70 -0.99
CA GLU A 127 18.49 8.83 -0.16
C GLU A 127 18.48 10.15 0.63
N GLN A 128 19.66 10.66 1.00
CA GLN A 128 19.81 11.92 1.72
C GLN A 128 19.33 13.14 0.90
N SER A 129 19.35 13.06 -0.43
CA SER A 129 18.78 14.11 -1.28
C SER A 129 17.29 14.29 -1.05
N GLY A 130 16.58 13.24 -0.63
CA GLY A 130 15.14 13.23 -0.44
C GLY A 130 14.32 13.47 -1.71
N LEU A 131 14.94 13.27 -2.89
CA LEU A 131 14.24 13.29 -4.16
C LEU A 131 13.42 12.00 -4.34
N PRO A 132 12.26 12.06 -5.03
CA PRO A 132 11.41 10.88 -5.23
C PRO A 132 12.05 9.84 -6.16
N PHE A 133 12.96 10.26 -7.04
CA PHE A 133 13.65 9.39 -7.99
C PHE A 133 15.14 9.68 -8.01
N GLN A 134 15.94 8.66 -8.34
CA GLN A 134 17.39 8.77 -8.40
C GLN A 134 17.84 9.04 -9.84
N ALA A 135 18.75 10.02 -9.99
CA ALA A 135 19.44 10.27 -11.24
C ALA A 135 20.62 9.30 -11.44
N ASN A 136 21.09 9.16 -12.68
CA ASN A 136 22.24 8.35 -13.06
C ASN A 136 23.39 9.23 -13.60
N HIS A 137 24.60 8.68 -13.67
CA HIS A 137 25.71 9.37 -14.34
C HIS A 137 25.35 9.60 -15.82
N GLY A 138 25.57 10.82 -16.31
CA GLY A 138 25.22 11.20 -17.68
C GLY A 138 25.30 12.70 -17.91
N SER A 139 24.42 13.21 -18.76
CA SER A 139 24.36 14.64 -19.08
C SER A 139 22.99 15.02 -19.63
N PHE A 140 22.71 16.31 -19.66
CA PHE A 140 21.61 16.87 -20.44
C PHE A 140 22.07 18.13 -21.17
N GLN A 141 21.28 18.60 -22.13
CA GLN A 141 21.58 19.81 -22.88
C GLN A 141 20.56 20.91 -22.55
N ILE A 142 21.07 22.14 -22.44
CA ILE A 142 20.26 23.35 -22.37
C ILE A 142 20.48 24.14 -23.66
N LYS A 143 19.39 24.46 -24.35
CA LYS A 143 19.37 25.34 -25.52
C LYS A 143 18.90 26.71 -25.08
N VAL A 144 19.75 27.72 -25.23
CA VAL A 144 19.45 29.11 -24.89
C VAL A 144 19.26 29.90 -26.18
N THR A 145 18.07 30.43 -26.39
CA THR A 145 17.67 31.09 -27.63
C THR A 145 17.40 32.56 -27.36
N ASN A 146 18.02 33.43 -28.17
CA ASN A 146 17.66 34.85 -28.19
C ASN A 146 16.36 35.02 -28.98
N LYS A 147 15.29 35.51 -28.34
CA LYS A 147 13.96 35.64 -28.93
C LYS A 147 13.90 36.65 -30.08
N THR A 148 14.83 37.60 -30.13
CA THR A 148 14.90 38.64 -31.18
C THR A 148 15.64 38.15 -32.41
N THR A 149 16.76 37.47 -32.25
CA THR A 149 17.61 37.04 -33.38
C THR A 149 17.35 35.60 -33.82
N GLY A 150 16.72 34.79 -32.97
CA GLY A 150 16.53 33.34 -33.17
C GLY A 150 17.81 32.52 -32.99
N ILE A 151 18.95 33.14 -32.67
CA ILE A 151 20.22 32.44 -32.46
C ILE A 151 20.10 31.58 -31.21
N THR A 152 20.43 30.30 -31.35
CA THR A 152 20.39 29.31 -30.28
C THR A 152 21.78 28.78 -29.98
N ASN A 153 22.17 28.82 -28.71
CA ASN A 153 23.38 28.17 -28.22
C ASN A 153 22.99 26.96 -27.37
N THR A 154 23.58 25.80 -27.68
CA THR A 154 23.37 24.57 -26.92
C THR A 154 24.57 24.32 -26.02
N VAL A 155 24.33 24.08 -24.74
CA VAL A 155 25.36 23.75 -23.75
C VAL A 155 25.03 22.42 -23.10
N THR A 156 26.01 21.52 -23.06
CA THR A 156 25.90 20.26 -22.30
C THR A 156 26.27 20.49 -20.85
N VAL A 157 25.38 20.07 -19.95
CA VAL A 157 25.60 20.05 -18.50
C VAL A 157 25.82 18.60 -18.09
N ASN A 158 27.00 18.30 -17.56
CA ASN A 158 27.34 16.97 -17.08
C ASN A 158 26.71 16.73 -15.70
N VAL A 159 26.20 15.52 -15.50
CA VAL A 159 25.72 15.00 -14.22
C VAL A 159 26.61 13.84 -13.85
N ASP A 160 27.61 14.14 -13.04
CA ASP A 160 28.56 13.15 -12.54
C ASP A 160 27.99 12.42 -11.32
N LEU A 161 27.76 11.12 -11.44
CA LEU A 161 27.24 10.24 -10.38
C LEU A 161 27.88 8.84 -10.51
N ASP A 162 29.14 8.78 -10.94
CA ASP A 162 29.85 7.50 -11.14
C ASP A 162 30.45 6.93 -9.84
N GLY A 163 30.38 7.68 -8.73
CA GLY A 163 30.94 7.30 -7.44
C GLY A 163 32.45 7.53 -7.33
N ILE A 164 33.06 8.23 -8.29
CA ILE A 164 34.49 8.56 -8.32
C ILE A 164 34.67 10.07 -8.20
N GLY A 165 35.22 10.50 -7.06
CA GLY A 165 35.47 11.92 -6.82
C GLY A 165 34.23 12.61 -6.25
N GLY A 166 33.96 13.83 -6.74
CA GLY A 166 32.87 14.65 -6.23
C GLY A 166 31.61 14.50 -7.08
N ASP A 167 30.66 13.71 -6.61
CA ASP A 167 29.38 13.49 -7.27
C ASP A 167 28.50 14.76 -7.27
N THR A 168 27.60 14.82 -8.25
CA THR A 168 26.71 15.95 -8.49
C THR A 168 25.64 16.04 -7.41
N THR A 169 25.55 17.21 -6.81
CA THR A 169 24.52 17.62 -5.85
C THR A 169 23.59 18.64 -6.50
N LEU A 170 22.47 18.98 -5.87
CA LEU A 170 21.61 20.04 -6.41
C LEU A 170 22.34 21.40 -6.44
N ASN A 171 23.16 21.68 -5.43
CA ASN A 171 23.99 22.89 -5.36
C ASN A 171 25.04 22.95 -6.48
N SER A 172 25.76 21.86 -6.74
CA SER A 172 26.77 21.84 -7.81
C SER A 172 26.12 21.87 -9.20
N LEU A 173 24.96 21.24 -9.36
CA LEU A 173 24.17 21.35 -10.60
C LEU A 173 23.72 22.79 -10.86
N SER A 174 23.20 23.48 -9.83
CA SER A 174 22.86 24.90 -9.93
C SER A 174 24.06 25.76 -10.34
N ALA A 175 25.24 25.49 -9.76
CA ALA A 175 26.47 26.18 -10.13
C ALA A 175 26.90 25.94 -11.59
N SER A 176 26.77 24.70 -12.10
CA SER A 176 27.01 24.40 -13.51
C SER A 176 26.06 25.14 -14.45
N ILE A 177 24.77 25.23 -14.09
CA ILE A 177 23.78 25.97 -14.88
C ILE A 177 24.06 27.48 -14.85
N ASN A 178 24.49 28.03 -13.70
CA ASN A 178 24.96 29.43 -13.60
C ASN A 178 26.17 29.73 -14.51
N GLY A 179 26.94 28.70 -14.89
CA GLY A 179 28.02 28.84 -15.86
C GLY A 179 27.55 29.00 -17.31
N VAL A 180 26.27 28.75 -17.60
CA VAL A 180 25.69 28.87 -18.94
C VAL A 180 25.33 30.32 -19.22
N ALA A 181 25.82 30.87 -20.33
CA ALA A 181 25.59 32.26 -20.69
C ALA A 181 24.09 32.58 -20.84
N ASN A 182 23.69 33.73 -20.29
CA ASN A 182 22.31 34.26 -20.25
C ASN A 182 21.33 33.47 -19.38
N LEU A 183 21.83 32.60 -18.49
CA LEU A 183 21.03 31.93 -17.47
C LEU A 183 21.52 32.31 -16.08
N ASN A 184 20.56 32.35 -15.16
CA ASN A 184 20.81 32.43 -13.73
C ASN A 184 20.10 31.23 -13.09
N SER A 185 20.73 30.63 -12.10
CA SER A 185 20.26 29.46 -11.37
C SER A 185 20.48 29.67 -9.87
N SER A 186 19.55 29.19 -9.06
CA SER A 186 19.71 29.20 -7.61
C SER A 186 18.93 28.06 -6.99
N VAL A 187 19.38 27.62 -5.82
CA VAL A 187 18.61 26.71 -4.98
C VAL A 187 17.92 27.54 -3.89
N SER A 188 16.60 27.46 -3.84
CA SER A 188 15.79 28.14 -2.83
C SER A 188 15.96 27.51 -1.45
N THR A 189 15.53 28.22 -0.41
CA THR A 189 15.64 27.74 0.98
C THR A 189 14.81 26.50 1.26
N ASP A 190 13.78 26.21 0.46
CA ASP A 190 12.99 24.98 0.52
C ASP A 190 13.55 23.85 -0.36
N GLY A 191 14.74 24.03 -0.95
CA GLY A 191 15.47 22.98 -1.67
C GLY A 191 15.02 22.78 -3.12
N ARG A 192 14.40 23.79 -3.76
CA ARG A 192 14.03 23.74 -5.18
C ARG A 192 15.06 24.48 -6.03
N LEU A 193 15.34 23.95 -7.22
CA LEU A 193 16.16 24.60 -8.22
C LEU A 193 15.30 25.59 -9.02
N SER A 194 15.69 26.86 -9.05
CA SER A 194 15.08 27.87 -9.91
C SER A 194 16.06 28.33 -10.98
N ILE A 195 15.61 28.36 -12.23
CA ILE A 195 16.39 28.80 -13.39
C ILE A 195 15.63 29.94 -14.05
N SER A 196 16.33 31.01 -14.43
CA SER A 196 15.78 32.13 -15.18
C SER A 196 16.71 32.55 -16.30
N ALA A 197 16.16 32.88 -17.46
CA ALA A 197 16.88 33.52 -18.54
C ALA A 197 17.04 35.02 -18.30
N ASP A 198 18.11 35.60 -18.87
CA ASP A 198 18.21 37.05 -19.01
C ASP A 198 17.12 37.61 -19.95
N SER A 199 16.90 38.93 -19.91
CA SER A 199 15.95 39.60 -20.82
C SER A 199 16.20 39.23 -22.28
N ASP A 200 15.11 39.01 -23.03
CA ASP A 200 15.12 38.61 -24.44
C ASP A 200 15.64 37.20 -24.75
N TYR A 201 15.93 36.39 -23.72
CA TYR A 201 16.29 34.98 -23.88
C TYR A 201 15.18 34.06 -23.37
N GLU A 202 15.17 32.85 -23.92
CA GLU A 202 14.43 31.69 -23.40
C GLU A 202 15.34 30.47 -23.40
N PHE A 203 14.99 29.43 -22.65
CA PHE A 203 15.72 28.17 -22.64
C PHE A 203 14.82 26.95 -22.78
N ARG A 204 15.40 25.88 -23.32
CA ARG A 204 14.78 24.54 -23.43
C ARG A 204 15.77 23.48 -23.01
N PHE A 205 15.26 22.32 -22.62
CA PHE A 205 16.07 21.16 -22.31
C PHE A 205 16.00 20.15 -23.45
N SER A 206 17.02 19.32 -23.59
CA SER A 206 17.01 18.20 -24.52
C SER A 206 18.06 17.17 -24.13
N ASN A 207 17.95 15.95 -24.66
CA ASN A 207 18.98 14.91 -24.56
C ASN A 207 19.44 14.61 -23.12
N ASP A 208 18.52 14.39 -22.19
CA ASP A 208 18.85 14.02 -20.81
C ASP A 208 19.09 12.51 -20.70
N THR A 209 20.36 12.11 -20.61
CA THR A 209 20.78 10.73 -20.42
C THR A 209 20.95 10.35 -18.94
N SER A 210 20.98 11.32 -18.03
CA SER A 210 21.10 11.09 -16.59
C SER A 210 19.74 10.88 -15.91
N GLY A 211 18.65 11.38 -16.51
CA GLY A 211 17.34 11.45 -15.87
C GLY A 211 17.30 12.47 -14.73
N ALA A 212 18.32 13.33 -14.62
CA ALA A 212 18.41 14.31 -13.54
C ALA A 212 17.29 15.34 -13.62
N LEU A 213 16.86 15.76 -14.82
CA LEU A 213 15.76 16.70 -14.98
C LEU A 213 14.44 16.08 -14.50
N ALA A 214 14.20 14.81 -14.85
CA ALA A 214 13.03 14.07 -14.39
C ALA A 214 13.03 13.90 -12.86
N ALA A 215 14.17 13.55 -12.26
CA ALA A 215 14.30 13.33 -10.82
C ALA A 215 13.98 14.60 -9.99
N ILE A 216 14.47 15.76 -10.43
CA ILE A 216 14.20 17.04 -9.74
C ILE A 216 12.87 17.67 -10.18
N GLY A 217 12.22 17.16 -11.21
CA GLY A 217 10.94 17.69 -11.70
C GLY A 217 11.08 18.97 -12.54
N ILE A 218 12.13 19.06 -13.37
CA ILE A 218 12.32 20.11 -14.37
C ILE A 218 11.86 19.60 -15.73
N ASN A 219 11.05 20.41 -16.43
CA ASN A 219 10.47 20.06 -17.73
C ASN A 219 9.69 18.74 -17.72
N THR A 220 8.94 18.48 -16.63
CA THR A 220 8.16 17.25 -16.44
C THR A 220 6.67 17.44 -16.67
N LEU A 221 5.97 16.39 -17.09
CA LEU A 221 4.51 16.38 -17.14
C LEU A 221 3.92 16.01 -15.78
N PHE A 222 4.44 14.95 -15.16
CA PHE A 222 3.95 14.48 -13.87
C PHE A 222 4.74 15.07 -12.70
N THR A 223 4.05 15.24 -11.58
CA THR A 223 4.61 15.51 -10.25
C THR A 223 4.28 14.35 -9.31
N GLY A 224 4.89 14.34 -8.13
CA GLY A 224 4.72 13.27 -7.15
C GLY A 224 5.82 12.20 -7.26
N GLY A 225 5.79 11.24 -6.34
CA GLY A 225 6.67 10.08 -6.30
C GLY A 225 5.94 8.74 -6.39
N ASP A 226 4.66 8.68 -6.02
CA ASP A 226 3.91 7.43 -5.89
C ASP A 226 2.42 7.61 -6.20
N SER A 227 1.59 6.61 -5.87
CA SER A 227 0.16 6.63 -6.21
C SER A 227 -0.65 7.61 -5.36
N SER A 228 -0.13 8.04 -4.21
CA SER A 228 -0.80 8.93 -3.27
C SER A 228 -0.69 10.41 -3.66
N ASP A 229 0.37 10.79 -4.39
CA ASP A 229 0.70 12.18 -4.68
C ASP A 229 0.91 12.51 -6.17
N ILE A 230 0.72 11.52 -7.06
CA ILE A 230 0.79 11.74 -8.51
C ILE A 230 -0.12 12.88 -8.97
N GLY A 231 0.44 13.80 -9.75
CA GLY A 231 -0.27 14.98 -10.25
C GLY A 231 0.27 15.48 -11.59
N ILE A 232 -0.38 16.49 -12.15
CA ILE A 232 0.09 17.17 -13.37
C ILE A 232 0.83 18.45 -12.98
N ASN A 233 2.00 18.64 -13.57
CA ASN A 233 2.82 19.83 -13.37
C ASN A 233 2.07 21.08 -13.82
N SER A 234 1.95 22.05 -12.90
CA SER A 234 1.21 23.29 -13.15
C SER A 234 1.77 24.12 -14.30
N VAL A 235 3.07 24.01 -14.57
CA VAL A 235 3.71 24.72 -15.69
C VAL A 235 3.09 24.28 -17.02
N VAL A 236 2.91 22.97 -17.21
CA VAL A 236 2.35 22.40 -18.44
C VAL A 236 0.83 22.56 -18.48
N SER A 237 0.13 22.35 -17.36
CA SER A 237 -1.34 22.46 -17.34
C SER A 237 -1.84 23.89 -17.55
N GLN A 238 -1.06 24.90 -17.14
CA GLN A 238 -1.39 26.31 -17.37
C GLN A 238 -0.97 26.81 -18.76
N ASN A 239 0.05 26.21 -19.38
CA ASN A 239 0.45 26.53 -20.74
C ASN A 239 0.90 25.28 -21.52
N GLN A 240 0.03 24.85 -22.44
CA GLN A 240 0.25 23.69 -23.30
C GLN A 240 1.47 23.83 -24.22
N GLN A 241 1.98 25.05 -24.45
CA GLN A 241 3.19 25.26 -25.26
C GLN A 241 4.44 24.63 -24.62
N PHE A 242 4.42 24.33 -23.32
CA PHE A 242 5.48 23.64 -22.60
C PHE A 242 5.35 22.12 -22.62
N LEU A 243 4.31 21.56 -23.25
CA LEU A 243 4.24 20.13 -23.48
C LEU A 243 5.35 19.73 -24.46
N ALA A 244 6.27 18.89 -24.01
CA ALA A 244 7.53 18.61 -24.69
C ALA A 244 7.37 17.57 -25.80
N THR A 245 6.68 17.94 -26.89
CA THR A 245 6.31 17.02 -27.98
C THR A 245 7.39 16.83 -29.05
N GLY A 246 8.39 17.72 -29.12
CA GLY A 246 9.48 17.65 -30.10
C GLY A 246 10.83 17.29 -29.50
N GLN A 247 11.83 17.02 -30.33
CA GLN A 247 13.24 16.80 -29.94
C GLN A 247 14.17 17.87 -30.54
N GLY A 248 13.61 19.04 -30.89
CA GLY A 248 14.34 20.18 -31.42
C GLY A 248 14.30 20.34 -32.95
N GLY A 249 13.39 19.62 -33.64
CA GLY A 249 13.11 19.80 -35.07
C GLY A 249 12.27 21.03 -35.43
N GLY A 250 11.93 21.87 -34.45
CA GLY A 250 11.12 23.08 -34.63
C GLY A 250 9.64 22.89 -34.28
N PRO A 251 8.78 23.89 -34.55
CA PRO A 251 7.39 23.92 -34.05
C PRO A 251 6.47 22.78 -34.51
N SER A 252 6.82 22.08 -35.59
CA SER A 252 6.04 20.96 -36.14
C SER A 252 6.63 19.59 -35.79
N ASP A 253 7.66 19.55 -34.92
CA ASP A 253 8.29 18.31 -34.49
C ASP A 253 7.43 17.61 -33.43
N GLY A 254 6.86 16.48 -33.80
CA GLY A 254 6.09 15.60 -32.92
C GLY A 254 6.82 14.30 -32.56
N SER A 255 8.14 14.21 -32.80
CA SER A 255 8.90 12.97 -32.59
C SER A 255 8.87 12.49 -31.14
N ASN A 256 8.97 13.40 -30.16
CA ASN A 256 8.89 13.03 -28.75
C ASN A 256 7.49 12.57 -28.35
N ALA A 257 6.43 13.12 -28.96
CA ALA A 257 5.06 12.67 -28.72
C ALA A 257 4.85 11.20 -29.13
N VAL A 258 5.54 10.71 -30.17
CA VAL A 258 5.51 9.28 -30.54
C VAL A 258 6.16 8.43 -29.45
N LEU A 259 7.32 8.86 -28.93
CA LEU A 259 8.00 8.17 -27.83
C LEU A 259 7.15 8.14 -26.56
N LEU A 260 6.50 9.26 -26.24
CA LEU A 260 5.58 9.38 -25.10
C LEU A 260 4.31 8.55 -25.30
N ALA A 261 3.85 8.33 -26.53
CA ALA A 261 2.67 7.53 -26.80
C ALA A 261 2.95 6.01 -26.68
N SER A 262 4.18 5.58 -26.98
CA SER A 262 4.58 4.17 -26.93
C SER A 262 5.38 3.79 -25.68
N PHE A 263 5.56 4.69 -24.72
CA PHE A 263 6.48 4.44 -23.59
C PHE A 263 6.00 3.28 -22.70
N SER A 264 4.68 3.09 -22.54
CA SER A 264 4.11 2.07 -21.65
C SER A 264 4.40 0.65 -22.12
N GLU A 265 4.67 0.48 -23.41
CA GLU A 265 5.03 -0.78 -24.07
C GLU A 265 6.53 -1.10 -23.97
N ASN A 266 7.36 -0.13 -23.60
CA ASN A 266 8.80 -0.33 -23.54
C ASN A 266 9.21 -1.10 -22.27
N PRO A 267 10.20 -2.02 -22.35
CA PRO A 267 10.78 -2.66 -21.18
C PRO A 267 11.39 -1.66 -20.20
N ILE A 268 11.11 -1.84 -18.91
CA ILE A 268 11.64 -1.01 -17.82
C ILE A 268 12.49 -1.88 -16.89
N ASP A 269 13.75 -1.51 -16.69
CA ASP A 269 14.72 -2.28 -15.90
C ASP A 269 14.31 -2.46 -14.43
N SER A 270 13.77 -1.41 -13.80
CA SER A 270 13.25 -1.45 -12.41
C SER A 270 12.08 -2.41 -12.23
N LEU A 271 11.36 -2.75 -13.32
CA LEU A 271 10.29 -3.74 -13.33
C LEU A 271 10.79 -5.15 -13.70
N GLY A 272 12.11 -5.34 -13.81
CA GLY A 272 12.71 -6.61 -14.23
C GLY A 272 12.65 -6.84 -15.75
N GLY A 273 12.59 -5.76 -16.54
CA GLY A 273 12.61 -5.81 -18.01
C GLY A 273 11.26 -6.10 -18.66
N ILE A 274 10.15 -5.97 -17.93
CA ILE A 274 8.80 -5.98 -18.51
C ILE A 274 8.31 -4.55 -18.74
N SER A 275 7.27 -4.40 -19.56
CA SER A 275 6.65 -3.12 -19.83
C SER A 275 5.71 -2.67 -18.70
N LEU A 276 5.32 -1.40 -18.70
CA LEU A 276 4.37 -0.87 -17.73
C LEU A 276 2.98 -1.52 -17.92
N ASP A 277 2.60 -1.79 -19.17
CA ASP A 277 1.36 -2.48 -19.52
C ASP A 277 1.37 -3.93 -19.02
N ASP A 278 2.47 -4.66 -19.22
CA ASP A 278 2.64 -6.03 -18.70
C ASP A 278 2.60 -6.07 -17.16
N TYR A 279 3.19 -5.07 -16.50
CA TYR A 279 3.17 -4.96 -15.04
C TYR A 279 1.75 -4.73 -14.52
N TYR A 280 0.96 -3.88 -15.18
CA TYR A 280 -0.45 -3.68 -14.85
C TYR A 280 -1.28 -4.96 -15.03
N GLU A 281 -1.12 -5.65 -16.17
CA GLU A 281 -1.79 -6.93 -16.41
C GLU A 281 -1.44 -7.98 -15.34
N LYS A 282 -0.17 -8.00 -14.89
CA LYS A 282 0.29 -8.87 -13.81
C LYS A 282 -0.38 -8.53 -12.47
N ILE A 283 -0.53 -7.25 -12.12
CA ILE A 283 -1.25 -6.83 -10.90
C ILE A 283 -2.69 -7.36 -10.94
N VAL A 284 -3.41 -7.09 -12.02
CA VAL A 284 -4.82 -7.49 -12.17
C VAL A 284 -4.96 -9.01 -12.13
N SER A 285 -4.06 -9.73 -12.81
CA SER A 285 -4.07 -11.19 -12.84
C SER A 285 -3.78 -11.81 -11.47
N ASN A 286 -2.81 -11.26 -10.73
CA ASN A 286 -2.50 -11.71 -9.38
C ASN A 286 -3.66 -11.43 -8.42
N LEU A 287 -4.29 -10.25 -8.51
CA LEU A 287 -5.48 -9.93 -7.72
C LEU A 287 -6.61 -10.93 -7.97
N ALA A 288 -6.91 -11.20 -9.24
CA ALA A 288 -7.95 -12.13 -9.62
C ALA A 288 -7.65 -13.56 -9.11
N GLN A 289 -6.40 -14.02 -9.26
CA GLN A 289 -5.99 -15.34 -8.79
C GLN A 289 -6.05 -15.45 -7.26
N SER A 290 -5.53 -14.47 -6.53
CA SER A 290 -5.57 -14.46 -5.07
C SER A 290 -7.01 -14.40 -4.55
N SER A 291 -7.85 -13.54 -5.13
CA SER A 291 -9.27 -13.46 -4.76
C SER A 291 -10.01 -14.78 -4.99
N ALA A 292 -9.79 -15.44 -6.13
CA ALA A 292 -10.38 -16.74 -6.43
C ALA A 292 -9.89 -17.84 -5.46
N SER A 293 -8.60 -17.85 -5.14
CA SER A 293 -8.00 -18.79 -4.19
C SER A 293 -8.57 -18.62 -2.78
N GLU A 294 -8.59 -17.40 -2.25
CA GLU A 294 -9.14 -17.11 -0.93
C GLU A 294 -10.65 -17.39 -0.86
N GLY A 295 -11.39 -17.10 -1.93
CA GLY A 295 -12.81 -17.46 -2.04
C GLY A 295 -13.04 -18.97 -1.93
N ALA A 296 -12.24 -19.77 -2.63
CA ALA A 296 -12.33 -21.24 -2.56
C ALA A 296 -11.96 -21.79 -1.17
N LEU A 297 -10.94 -21.21 -0.51
CA LEU A 297 -10.56 -21.57 0.85
C LEU A 297 -11.67 -21.24 1.85
N ALA A 298 -12.29 -20.06 1.72
CA ALA A 298 -13.40 -19.64 2.58
C ALA A 298 -14.62 -20.56 2.41
N GLU A 299 -15.01 -20.87 1.17
CA GLU A 299 -16.12 -21.80 0.87
C GLU A 299 -15.86 -23.20 1.43
N GLY A 300 -14.63 -23.71 1.28
CA GLY A 300 -14.22 -24.99 1.85
C GLY A 300 -14.28 -25.00 3.38
N ALA A 301 -13.79 -23.96 4.04
CA ALA A 301 -13.83 -23.81 5.48
C ALA A 301 -15.28 -23.72 6.02
N GLN A 302 -16.15 -22.99 5.32
CA GLN A 302 -17.57 -22.88 5.66
C GLN A 302 -18.27 -24.24 5.54
N THR A 303 -18.05 -24.95 4.43
CA THR A 303 -18.61 -26.30 4.22
C THR A 303 -18.15 -27.27 5.32
N PHE A 304 -16.88 -27.21 5.72
CA PHE A 304 -16.35 -28.03 6.80
C PHE A 304 -16.98 -27.69 8.16
N ARG A 305 -17.12 -26.40 8.48
CA ARG A 305 -17.84 -25.93 9.67
C ARG A 305 -19.27 -26.47 9.70
N ASP A 306 -20.00 -26.37 8.59
CA ASP A 306 -21.41 -26.77 8.53
C ASP A 306 -21.58 -28.29 8.69
N SER A 307 -20.61 -29.08 8.18
CA SER A 307 -20.53 -30.52 8.44
C SER A 307 -20.31 -30.84 9.93
N LEU A 308 -19.40 -30.12 10.60
CA LEU A 308 -19.17 -30.30 12.05
C LEU A 308 -20.38 -29.89 12.89
N LEU A 309 -21.08 -28.82 12.52
CA LEU A 309 -22.32 -28.40 13.18
C LEU A 309 -23.41 -29.47 13.03
N SER A 310 -23.57 -30.01 11.82
CA SER A 310 -24.51 -31.10 11.56
C SER A 310 -24.19 -32.35 12.39
N GLN A 311 -22.91 -32.73 12.53
CA GLN A 311 -22.49 -33.83 13.40
C GLN A 311 -22.76 -33.54 14.87
N ARG A 312 -22.46 -32.33 15.34
CA ARG A 312 -22.76 -31.93 16.72
C ARG A 312 -24.26 -32.03 17.00
N GLU A 313 -25.11 -31.59 16.08
CA GLU A 313 -26.56 -31.69 16.21
C GLU A 313 -27.07 -33.14 16.24
N GLN A 314 -26.37 -34.08 15.59
CA GLN A 314 -26.70 -35.51 15.71
C GLN A 314 -26.43 -36.08 17.11
N PHE A 315 -25.39 -35.62 17.80
CA PHE A 315 -25.02 -36.13 19.12
C PHE A 315 -25.64 -35.34 20.28
N SER A 316 -25.79 -34.03 20.12
CA SER A 316 -26.30 -33.11 21.14
C SER A 316 -27.75 -32.69 20.90
N GLY A 317 -28.33 -33.07 19.76
CA GLY A 317 -29.74 -32.84 19.47
C GLY A 317 -30.61 -33.68 20.39
N VAL A 318 -31.53 -33.03 21.10
CA VAL A 318 -32.56 -33.73 21.85
C VAL A 318 -33.63 -34.18 20.85
N SER A 319 -33.77 -35.49 20.66
CA SER A 319 -34.91 -36.02 19.95
C SER A 319 -36.16 -35.81 20.81
N ILE A 320 -37.05 -34.91 20.39
CA ILE A 320 -38.34 -34.67 21.07
C ILE A 320 -39.10 -35.98 21.27
N ASP A 321 -38.96 -36.94 20.36
CA ASP A 321 -39.59 -38.25 20.49
C ASP A 321 -38.99 -39.07 21.63
N GLU A 322 -37.66 -39.09 21.79
CA GLU A 322 -37.02 -39.75 22.95
C GLU A 322 -37.30 -39.03 24.26
N GLU A 323 -37.27 -37.69 24.27
CA GLU A 323 -37.63 -36.91 25.46
C GLU A 323 -39.09 -37.14 25.83
N THR A 324 -40.00 -37.22 24.86
CA THR A 324 -41.41 -37.54 25.06
C THR A 324 -41.60 -38.97 25.58
N ILE A 325 -40.86 -39.95 25.05
CA ILE A 325 -40.87 -41.33 25.57
C ILE A 325 -40.37 -41.37 27.01
N ASN A 326 -39.30 -40.63 27.33
CA ASN A 326 -38.77 -40.55 28.69
C ASN A 326 -39.77 -39.89 29.64
N VAL A 327 -40.40 -38.79 29.23
CA VAL A 327 -41.47 -38.12 29.99
C VAL A 327 -42.66 -39.06 30.21
N LEU A 328 -43.15 -39.75 29.18
CA LEU A 328 -44.22 -40.74 29.30
C LEU A 328 -43.83 -41.90 30.22
N THR A 329 -42.57 -42.32 30.19
CA THR A 329 -42.04 -43.36 31.07
C THR A 329 -42.00 -42.91 32.52
N TYR A 330 -41.51 -41.69 32.79
CA TYR A 330 -41.52 -41.10 34.13
C TYR A 330 -42.95 -40.87 34.64
N GLN A 331 -43.88 -40.45 33.79
CA GLN A 331 -45.30 -40.31 34.14
C GLN A 331 -45.92 -41.67 34.50
N ARG A 332 -45.66 -42.73 33.73
CA ARG A 332 -46.14 -44.09 34.03
C ARG A 332 -45.51 -44.65 35.31
N ALA A 333 -44.22 -44.41 35.54
CA ALA A 333 -43.53 -44.79 36.76
C ALA A 333 -44.12 -44.08 37.98
N PHE A 334 -44.37 -42.77 37.89
CA PHE A 334 -45.00 -41.98 38.94
C PHE A 334 -46.44 -42.46 39.24
N GLN A 335 -47.25 -42.70 38.21
CA GLN A 335 -48.59 -43.27 38.37
C GLN A 335 -48.56 -44.65 39.03
N SER A 336 -47.59 -45.49 38.69
CA SER A 336 -47.44 -46.82 39.29
C SER A 336 -47.00 -46.72 40.75
N ALA A 337 -46.06 -45.82 41.07
CA ALA A 337 -45.64 -45.54 42.44
C ALA A 337 -46.79 -44.99 43.29
N ALA A 338 -47.58 -44.06 42.75
CA ALA A 338 -48.76 -43.51 43.43
C ALA A 338 -49.81 -44.59 43.73
N ARG A 339 -50.04 -45.55 42.81
CA ARG A 339 -50.91 -46.70 43.07
C ARG A 339 -50.37 -47.61 44.16
N LEU A 340 -49.04 -47.83 44.20
CA LEU A 340 -48.37 -48.64 45.22
C LEU A 340 -48.47 -47.96 46.60
N VAL A 341 -48.31 -46.64 46.66
CA VAL A 341 -48.54 -45.85 47.88
C VAL A 341 -50.00 -45.95 48.33
N SER A 342 -50.96 -45.84 47.40
CA SER A 342 -52.39 -45.98 47.70
C SER A 342 -52.75 -47.36 48.23
N THR A 343 -52.20 -48.44 47.66
CA THR A 343 -52.44 -49.80 48.17
C THR A 343 -51.74 -50.04 49.51
N ILE A 344 -50.56 -49.46 49.73
CA ILE A 344 -49.92 -49.46 51.05
C ILE A 344 -50.79 -48.72 52.08
N ASP A 345 -51.34 -47.56 51.72
CA ASP A 345 -52.22 -46.77 52.60
C ASP A 345 -53.53 -47.51 52.94
N GLU A 346 -54.12 -48.20 51.95
CA GLU A 346 -55.25 -49.11 52.17
C GLU A 346 -54.88 -50.28 53.12
N LEU A 347 -53.71 -50.90 52.92
CA LEU A 347 -53.23 -51.97 53.79
C LEU A 347 -52.96 -51.48 55.22
N PHE A 348 -52.40 -50.27 55.40
CA PHE A 348 -52.23 -49.64 56.71
C PHE A 348 -53.58 -49.32 57.36
N THR A 349 -54.55 -48.83 56.61
CA THR A 349 -55.90 -48.55 57.10
C THR A 349 -56.62 -49.82 57.54
N ILE A 350 -56.46 -50.93 56.80
CA ILE A 350 -56.99 -52.24 57.20
C ILE A 350 -56.32 -52.72 58.49
N LEU A 351 -54.99 -52.61 58.60
CA LEU A 351 -54.26 -52.99 59.82
C LEU A 351 -54.63 -52.15 61.06
N LEU A 352 -54.95 -50.87 60.88
CA LEU A 352 -55.36 -49.97 61.98
C LEU A 352 -56.82 -50.17 62.43
N ASN A 353 -57.65 -50.82 61.60
CA ASN A 353 -59.06 -51.11 61.88
C ASN A 353 -59.32 -52.56 62.33
N ILE A 354 -58.26 -53.32 62.63
CA ILE A 354 -58.29 -54.65 63.27
C ILE A 354 -57.87 -54.50 64.74
#